data_AF-A0A8T2JPA5-F1
#
_entry.id   AF-A0A8T2JPA5-F1
#
_cell.length_a   1.000
_cell.length_b   1.000
_cell.length_c   1.000
_cell.angle_alpha   90.00
_cell.angle_beta   90.00
_cell.angle_gamma   90.00
#
_symmetry.space_group_name_H-M   'P 1'
#
loop_
_entity.id
_entity.type
_entity.pdbx_description
1 polymer ?
#
loop_
_entity_poly.entity_id
_entity_poly.type
_entity_poly.pdbx_seq_one_letter_code
_entity_poly.pdbx_strand_id
1 'polypeptide(L)' 'FVVSMFWALYLYDRELVYPKLLDNFIPPWLNHGMHTTVLPFIIIEMRTTHHQYPSRICGLATVCTFSIGYILW' A
#
# COMPACT_ATOMS: atom_id res chain seq x y z
N PHE A 1 0.36 3.78 -0.91
CA PHE A 1 1.16 3.06 0.09
C PHE A 1 0.70 1.61 0.25
N VAL A 2 -0.51 1.34 0.75
CA VAL A 2 -0.99 -0.05 0.99
C VAL A 2 -1.01 -0.89 -0.28
N VAL A 3 -1.60 -0.38 -1.37
CA VAL A 3 -1.66 -1.09 -2.66
C VAL A 3 -0.26 -1.40 -3.19
N SER A 4 0.61 -0.41 -3.25
CA SER A 4 1.98 -0.57 -3.74
C SER A 4 2.81 -1.55 -2.90
N MET A 5 2.71 -1.47 -1.57
CA MET A 5 3.44 -2.35 -0.67
C MET A 5 2.94 -3.79 -0.76
N PHE A 6 1.61 -3.98 -0.78
CA PHE A 6 0.99 -5.30 -0.90
C PHE A 6 1.44 -6.01 -2.18
N TRP A 7 1.29 -5.39 -3.34
CA TRP A 7 1.65 -6.03 -4.61
C TRP A 7 3.16 -6.23 -4.78
N ALA A 8 3.99 -5.31 -4.27
CA ALA A 8 5.44 -5.48 -4.28
C ALA A 8 5.89 -6.70 -3.45
N LEU A 9 5.37 -6.84 -2.23
CA LEU A 9 5.65 -7.99 -1.37
C LEU A 9 5.04 -9.27 -1.95
N TYR A 10 3.82 -9.20 -2.48
CA TYR A 10 3.15 -10.34 -3.11
C TYR A 10 3.92 -10.88 -4.32
N LEU A 11 4.58 -10.01 -5.10
CA LEU A 11 5.45 -10.39 -6.21
C LEU A 11 6.81 -10.95 -5.74
N TYR A 12 7.34 -10.44 -4.62
CA TYR A 12 8.61 -10.91 -4.06
C TYR A 12 8.48 -12.28 -3.40
N ASP A 13 7.62 -12.38 -2.39
CA ASP A 13 7.20 -13.63 -1.77
C ASP A 13 5.79 -13.47 -1.24
N ARG A 14 4.89 -14.14 -1.94
CA ARG A 14 3.47 -14.17 -1.65
C ARG A 14 3.18 -14.66 -0.23
N GLU A 15 3.93 -15.62 0.31
CA GLU A 15 3.62 -16.21 1.62
C GLU A 15 3.83 -15.23 2.79
N LEU A 16 4.59 -14.14 2.58
CA LEU A 16 4.78 -13.07 3.57
C LEU A 16 3.50 -12.30 3.89
N VAL A 17 2.64 -12.11 2.88
CA VAL A 17 1.45 -11.24 2.98
C VAL A 17 0.15 -11.98 2.68
N TYR A 18 0.22 -13.12 1.99
CA TYR A 18 -0.94 -13.89 1.56
C TYR A 18 -0.61 -15.41 1.49
N PRO A 19 -0.61 -16.11 2.63
CA PRO A 19 -0.35 -17.56 2.70
C PRO A 19 -1.36 -18.39 1.88
N LYS A 20 -0.91 -19.51 1.33
CA LYS A 20 -1.71 -20.41 0.47
C LYS A 20 -3.01 -20.91 1.11
N LEU A 21 -3.07 -21.00 2.44
CA LEU A 21 -4.29 -21.35 3.18
C LEU A 21 -5.46 -20.41 2.83
N LEU A 22 -5.17 -19.12 2.58
CA LEU A 22 -6.18 -18.12 2.25
C LEU A 22 -6.83 -18.33 0.89
N ASP A 23 -6.20 -19.05 -0.05
CA ASP A 23 -6.83 -19.37 -1.34
C ASP A 23 -8.11 -20.19 -1.19
N ASN A 24 -8.21 -20.98 -0.12
CA ASN A 24 -9.40 -21.79 0.17
C ASN A 24 -10.57 -20.94 0.70
N PHE A 25 -10.29 -19.74 1.22
CA PHE A 25 -11.30 -18.87 1.85
C PHE A 25 -11.61 -17.64 0.99
N ILE A 26 -10.62 -17.11 0.30
CA ILE A 26 -10.69 -15.84 -0.42
C ILE A 26 -10.33 -16.10 -1.88
N PRO A 27 -11.31 -16.10 -2.79
CA PRO A 27 -11.04 -16.32 -4.20
C PRO A 27 -10.21 -15.17 -4.80
N PRO A 28 -9.43 -15.43 -5.87
CA PRO A 28 -8.49 -14.45 -6.44
C PRO A 28 -9.13 -13.12 -6.85
N TRP A 29 -10.37 -13.15 -7.35
CA TRP A 29 -11.10 -11.93 -7.75
C TRP A 29 -11.43 -11.05 -6.53
N LEU A 30 -11.75 -11.67 -5.39
CA LEU A 30 -12.07 -10.96 -4.16
C LEU A 30 -10.79 -10.36 -3.57
N ASN A 31 -9.68 -11.11 -3.59
CA ASN A 31 -8.35 -10.61 -3.23
C ASN A 31 -7.97 -9.37 -4.05
N HIS A 32 -8.10 -9.45 -5.38
CA HIS A 32 -7.85 -8.30 -6.25
C HIS A 32 -8.80 -7.13 -5.98
N GLY A 33 -10.07 -7.44 -5.73
CA GLY A 33 -11.09 -6.48 -5.32
C GLY A 33 -10.65 -5.68 -4.10
N MET A 34 -10.26 -6.37 -3.02
CA MET A 34 -9.85 -5.73 -1.77
C MET A 34 -8.58 -4.88 -1.92
N HIS A 35 -7.60 -5.35 -2.70
CA HIS A 35 -6.26 -4.75 -2.72
C HIS A 35 -5.98 -3.81 -3.90
N THR A 36 -6.80 -3.79 -4.95
CA THR A 36 -6.60 -2.93 -6.13
C THR A 36 -7.71 -1.88 -6.30
N THR A 37 -8.95 -2.17 -5.89
CA THR A 37 -10.08 -1.24 -6.12
C THR A 37 -9.97 0.06 -5.31
N VAL A 38 -9.24 0.05 -4.19
CA VAL A 38 -8.98 1.26 -3.40
C VAL A 38 -8.16 2.30 -4.18
N LEU A 39 -7.32 1.88 -5.12
CA LEU A 39 -6.43 2.77 -5.87
C LEU A 39 -7.19 3.83 -6.71
N PRO A 40 -8.17 3.48 -7.58
CA PRO A 40 -8.92 4.47 -8.33
C PRO A 40 -9.71 5.42 -7.43
N PHE A 41 -10.27 4.97 -6.31
CA PHE A 41 -10.97 5.86 -5.37
C PHE A 41 -10.04 6.90 -4.76
N ILE A 42 -8.84 6.51 -4.32
CA ILE A 42 -7.82 7.44 -3.81
C ILE A 42 -7.39 8.43 -4.91
N ILE A 43 -7.21 7.97 -6.16
CA ILE A 43 -6.82 8.84 -7.26
C ILE A 43 -7.92 9.87 -7.54
N ILE A 44 -9.19 9.44 -7.57
CA ILE A 44 -10.34 10.34 -7.76
C ILE A 44 -10.36 11.36 -6.62
N GLU A 45 -10.31 10.91 -5.37
CA GLU A 45 -10.30 11.77 -4.19
C GLU A 45 -9.17 12.80 -4.23
N MET A 46 -7.93 12.39 -4.56
CA MET A 46 -6.80 13.31 -4.69
C MET A 46 -6.99 14.36 -5.81
N ARG A 47 -7.81 14.06 -6.83
CA ARG A 47 -8.06 14.97 -7.96
C ARG A 47 -9.27 15.87 -7.72
N THR A 48 -10.29 15.38 -7.03
CA THR A 48 -11.55 16.10 -6.80
C THR A 48 -11.50 16.93 -5.53
N THR A 49 -10.75 16.50 -4.51
CA THR A 49 -10.71 17.19 -3.22
C THR A 49 -9.52 18.14 -3.16
N HIS A 50 -9.79 19.43 -2.94
CA HIS A 50 -8.76 20.46 -2.79
C HIS A 50 -8.15 20.41 -1.38
N HIS A 51 -7.30 19.41 -1.14
CA HIS A 51 -6.48 19.34 0.05
C HIS A 51 -5.18 20.11 -0.17
N GLN A 52 -4.86 21.03 0.75
CA GLN A 52 -3.53 21.65 0.84
C GLN A 52 -2.57 20.61 1.41
N TYR A 53 -2.07 19.71 0.56
CA TYR A 53 -1.06 18.75 0.98
C TYR A 53 0.25 19.48 1.27
N PRO A 54 0.92 19.22 2.41
CA PRO A 54 2.31 19.65 2.59
C PRO A 54 3.17 19.07 1.47
N SER A 55 4.32 19.68 1.21
CA SER A 55 5.14 19.29 0.06
C SER A 55 5.45 17.78 0.09
N ARG A 56 5.31 17.11 -1.07
CA ARG A 56 5.56 15.67 -1.20
C ARG A 56 6.98 15.29 -0.74
N ILE A 57 7.92 16.21 -0.87
CA ILE A 57 9.32 16.08 -0.45
C ILE A 57 9.43 16.06 1.08
N CYS A 58 8.70 16.92 1.79
CA CYS A 58 8.67 16.93 3.25
C CYS A 58 8.10 15.62 3.79
N GLY A 59 6.98 15.15 3.24
CA GLY A 59 6.38 13.86 3.62
C GLY A 59 7.34 12.68 3.39
N LEU A 60 8.02 12.63 2.25
CA LEU A 60 9.00 11.58 1.95
C LEU A 60 10.19 11.64 2.90
N ALA A 61 10.72 12.83 3.18
CA ALA A 61 11.84 13.03 4.10
C ALA A 61 11.48 12.50 5.51
N THR A 62 10.32 12.86 6.06
CA THR A 62 9.88 12.39 7.37
C THR A 62 9.78 10.86 7.43
N VAL A 63 9.19 10.23 6.40
CA VAL A 63 9.08 8.76 6.34
C VAL A 63 10.46 8.10 6.28
N CYS A 64 11.38 8.62 5.47
CA CYS A 64 12.74 8.09 5.36
C CYS A 64 13.50 8.20 6.69
N THR A 65 13.47 9.36 7.35
CA THR A 65 14.17 9.57 8.63
C THR A 65 13.62 8.65 9.73
N PHE A 66 12.30 8.50 9.82
CA PHE A 66 11.68 7.60 10.79
C PHE A 66 12.05 6.13 10.53
N SER A 67 12.02 5.72 9.27
CA SER A 67 12.37 4.34 8.87
C SER A 67 13.83 4.01 9.17
N ILE A 68 14.76 4.94 8.90
CA ILE A 68 16.19 4.76 9.23
C ILE A 68 16.38 4.69 10.75
N GLY A 69 15.72 5.56 11.52
CA GLY A 69 15.78 5.52 12.98
C GLY A 69 15.29 4.20 13.55
N TYR A 70 14.22 3.63 12.99
CA TYR A 70 13.70 2.31 13.40
C TYR A 70 14.65 1.16 13.06
N ILE A 71 15.35 1.21 11.92
CA ILE A 71 16.31 0.16 11.53
C ILE A 71 17.59 0.22 12.38
N LEU A 72 17.98 1.42 12.83
CA LEU A 72 19.17 1.63 13.65
C LEU A 72 18.95 1.36 15.15
N TRP A 73 17.68 1.34 15.62
CA TRP A 73 17.29 0.93 16.96
C TRP A 73 17.43 -0.59 17.10
#